data_AF-A0A815LLR5-F1
#
_entry.id   AF-A0A815LLR5-F1
#
_cell.length_a   1.000
_cell.length_b   1.000
_cell.length_c   1.000
_cell.angle_alpha   90.00
_cell.angle_beta   90.00
_cell.angle_gamma   90.00
#
_symmetry.space_group_name_H-M   'P 1'
#
loop_
_entity.id
_entity.type
_entity.pdbx_description
1 polymer ?
#
loop_
_entity_poly.entity_id
_entity_poly.type
_entity_poly.pdbx_seq_one_letter_code
_entity_poly.pdbx_strand_id
1 'polypeptide(L)'
;ETVRSRLLCSAACSQNPSCRIFDYDSSSHRCRLFEADLTNGAIIETASQTSIVGSVILSASLYASMYNQSCSACQGNRYQTCSSTTNKCQCPGNSYWNGSMCPLQLFENAACSQIDACRSDLNLSCVMNSYGEFTQCLIAATTIYTQNFIYNIPSSSECIAWNTFQSTLTSRPYRSMTIKGSNDPTGITLTNPRYVAGIANALLTNATYGPVSSNGYLWVVGPCGYGYELSATGDVCGCSLGYIVRPCIGNVNWGGINGNTCGASSQTMIVIIQ
;
A
#
# COMPACT_ATOMS: atom_id res chain seq x y z
N GLU A 1 31.44 -3.29 -8.59
CA GLU A 1 32.33 -4.32 -9.19
C GLU A 1 33.48 -3.65 -9.92
N THR A 2 34.56 -4.37 -10.25
CA THR A 2 35.67 -3.86 -11.07
C THR A 2 35.53 -4.36 -12.51
N VAL A 3 35.44 -3.43 -13.46
CA VAL A 3 35.27 -3.75 -14.90
C VAL A 3 36.28 -2.98 -15.72
N ARG A 4 36.77 -3.59 -16.81
CA ARG A 4 37.91 -3.06 -17.57
C ARG A 4 37.56 -1.84 -18.43
N SER A 5 36.28 -1.55 -18.64
CA SER A 5 35.87 -0.44 -19.49
C SER A 5 34.48 0.08 -19.15
N ARG A 6 34.21 1.33 -19.56
CA ARG A 6 32.87 1.93 -19.48
C ARG A 6 31.81 1.10 -20.20
N LEU A 7 32.17 0.45 -21.31
CA LEU A 7 31.24 -0.35 -22.12
C LEU A 7 30.79 -1.60 -21.36
N LEU A 8 31.70 -2.22 -20.59
CA LEU A 8 31.35 -3.34 -19.73
C LEU A 8 30.48 -2.88 -18.55
N CYS A 9 30.75 -1.70 -17.97
CA CYS A 9 29.88 -1.14 -16.94
C CYS A 9 28.47 -0.85 -17.47
N SER A 10 28.35 -0.28 -18.68
CA SER A 10 27.04 -0.06 -19.30
C SER A 10 26.33 -1.36 -19.67
N ALA A 11 27.08 -2.40 -20.08
CA ALA A 11 26.53 -3.72 -20.36
C ALA A 11 26.02 -4.39 -19.07
N ALA A 12 26.75 -4.30 -17.97
CA ALA A 12 26.33 -4.78 -16.66
C ALA A 12 25.06 -4.06 -16.18
N CYS A 13 25.02 -2.73 -16.32
CA CYS A 13 23.79 -1.97 -16.09
C CYS A 13 22.66 -2.44 -17.02
N SER A 14 22.97 -2.83 -18.26
CA SER A 14 21.95 -3.24 -19.23
C SER A 14 21.34 -4.61 -18.96
N GLN A 15 22.10 -5.50 -18.36
CA GLN A 15 21.65 -6.83 -17.96
C GLN A 15 20.90 -6.82 -16.63
N ASN A 16 21.05 -5.76 -15.81
CA ASN A 16 20.32 -5.59 -14.57
C ASN A 16 18.99 -4.83 -14.81
N PRO A 17 17.82 -5.47 -14.63
CA PRO A 17 16.50 -4.82 -14.83
C PRO A 17 16.24 -3.63 -13.91
N SER A 18 16.88 -3.56 -12.75
CA SER A 18 16.74 -2.47 -11.80
C SER A 18 17.69 -1.30 -12.07
N CYS A 19 18.80 -1.52 -12.80
CA CYS A 19 19.75 -0.46 -13.08
C CYS A 19 19.19 0.58 -14.05
N ARG A 20 19.41 1.86 -13.73
CA ARG A 20 19.00 3.02 -14.52
C ARG A 20 20.16 4.00 -14.75
N ILE A 21 21.08 4.09 -13.79
CA ILE A 21 22.34 4.85 -13.90
C ILE A 21 23.51 3.93 -13.58
N PHE A 22 24.65 4.18 -14.21
CA PHE A 22 25.93 3.66 -13.77
C PHE A 22 26.96 4.77 -13.61
N ASP A 23 27.92 4.56 -12.71
CA ASP A 23 29.11 5.38 -12.53
C ASP A 23 30.33 4.47 -12.78
N TYR A 24 31.17 4.89 -13.72
CA TYR A 24 32.41 4.22 -14.06
C TYR A 24 33.60 5.14 -13.83
N ASP A 25 34.51 4.74 -12.95
CA ASP A 25 35.78 5.41 -12.72
C ASP A 25 36.89 4.75 -13.54
N SER A 26 37.46 5.51 -14.48
CA SER A 26 38.51 5.00 -15.37
C SER A 26 39.85 4.76 -14.70
N SER A 27 40.12 5.36 -13.53
CA SER A 27 41.38 5.18 -12.77
C SER A 27 41.36 3.92 -11.92
N SER A 28 40.25 3.69 -11.20
CA SER A 28 40.10 2.55 -10.28
C SER A 28 39.41 1.34 -10.93
N HIS A 29 38.96 1.47 -12.18
CA HIS A 29 38.12 0.50 -12.88
C HIS A 29 36.83 0.16 -12.13
N ARG A 30 36.41 1.02 -11.21
CA ARG A 30 35.23 0.77 -10.37
C ARG A 30 33.95 1.10 -11.15
N CYS A 31 33.04 0.14 -11.21
CA CYS A 31 31.69 0.29 -11.74
C CYS A 31 30.66 0.16 -10.62
N ARG A 32 29.78 1.15 -10.53
CA ARG A 32 28.67 1.23 -9.59
C ARG A 32 27.37 1.34 -10.39
N LEU A 33 26.38 0.54 -10.03
CA LEU A 33 25.06 0.50 -10.66
C LEU A 33 24.04 1.08 -9.69
N PHE A 34 23.09 1.86 -10.18
CA PHE A 34 22.09 2.54 -9.36
C PHE A 34 20.68 2.32 -9.90
N GLU A 35 19.75 2.09 -8.97
CA GLU A 35 18.31 2.05 -9.19
C GLU A 35 17.70 3.47 -9.08
N ALA A 36 18.33 4.44 -9.76
CA ALA A 36 17.94 5.85 -9.77
C ALA A 36 18.12 6.41 -11.19
N ASP A 37 17.36 7.45 -11.54
CA ASP A 37 17.53 8.21 -12.78
C ASP A 37 18.09 9.61 -12.49
N LEU A 38 18.39 10.37 -13.55
CA LEU A 38 18.99 11.70 -13.42
C LEU A 38 17.96 12.75 -13.00
N THR A 39 16.67 12.39 -12.97
CA THR A 39 15.57 13.28 -12.60
C THR A 39 15.20 13.17 -11.12
N ASN A 40 15.57 12.08 -10.46
CA ASN A 40 15.23 11.79 -9.08
C ASN A 40 16.49 11.62 -8.21
N GLY A 41 16.65 12.54 -7.24
CA GLY A 41 17.74 12.54 -6.28
C GLY A 41 18.84 13.57 -6.57
N ALA A 42 19.81 13.67 -5.66
CA ALA A 42 20.98 14.53 -5.85
C ALA A 42 22.15 13.69 -6.39
N ILE A 43 22.74 14.12 -7.52
CA ILE A 43 24.04 13.60 -7.95
C ILE A 43 25.07 14.22 -7.01
N ILE A 44 25.64 13.41 -6.12
CA ILE A 44 26.74 13.86 -5.27
C ILE A 44 27.97 13.98 -6.16
N GLU A 45 28.47 15.22 -6.33
CA GLU A 45 29.72 15.45 -7.05
C GLU A 45 30.85 14.66 -6.39
N THR A 46 31.51 13.84 -7.20
CA THR A 46 32.68 13.08 -6.76
C THR A 46 33.92 13.92 -7.05
N ALA A 47 34.88 13.95 -6.11
CA ALA A 47 36.18 14.58 -6.34
C ALA A 47 37.02 13.89 -7.45
N SER A 48 36.59 12.70 -7.92
CA SER A 48 37.24 11.99 -9.01
C SER A 48 36.90 12.64 -10.35
N GLN A 49 37.91 13.24 -10.98
CA GLN A 49 37.84 13.76 -12.36
C GLN A 49 37.77 12.66 -13.42
N THR A 50 37.95 11.39 -13.03
CA THR A 50 37.96 10.23 -13.92
C THR A 50 36.68 9.43 -13.90
N SER A 51 35.69 9.86 -13.10
CA SER A 51 34.35 9.26 -13.05
C SER A 51 33.46 9.76 -14.19
N ILE A 52 32.77 8.83 -14.84
CA ILE A 52 31.78 9.10 -15.88
C ILE A 52 30.47 8.46 -15.45
N VAL A 53 29.42 9.28 -15.42
CA VAL A 53 28.04 8.84 -15.17
C VAL A 53 27.33 8.62 -16.50
N GLY A 54 26.69 7.47 -16.65
CA GLY A 54 25.83 7.16 -17.79
C GLY A 54 24.45 6.71 -17.33
N SER A 55 23.45 6.88 -18.20
CA SER A 55 22.06 6.48 -17.91
C SER A 55 21.48 5.60 -19.01
N VAL A 56 20.49 4.79 -18.63
CA VAL A 56 19.66 4.02 -19.55
C VAL A 56 18.47 4.89 -19.94
N ILE A 57 18.39 5.27 -21.21
CA ILE A 57 17.25 6.03 -21.73
C ILE A 57 16.05 5.07 -21.87
N LEU A 58 14.95 5.42 -21.21
CA LEU A 58 13.68 4.72 -21.34
C LEU A 58 12.84 5.40 -22.44
N SER A 59 12.26 4.61 -23.34
CA SER A 59 11.35 5.10 -24.38
C SER A 59 10.02 4.37 -24.26
N ALA A 60 8.90 5.10 -24.36
CA ALA A 60 7.56 4.53 -24.25
C ALA A 60 7.31 3.41 -25.29
N SER A 61 7.93 3.51 -26.46
CA SER A 61 7.86 2.49 -27.51
C SER A 61 8.39 1.12 -27.08
N LEU A 62 9.30 1.08 -26.10
CA LEU A 62 9.86 -0.16 -25.55
C LEU A 62 8.92 -0.84 -24.54
N TYR A 63 7.81 -0.19 -24.18
CA TYR A 63 6.88 -0.71 -23.17
C TYR A 63 5.48 -0.96 -23.70
N ALA A 64 4.93 -0.01 -24.46
CA ALA A 64 3.51 0.06 -24.77
C ALA A 64 2.96 -1.20 -25.48
N SER A 65 3.77 -1.89 -26.28
CA SER A 65 3.37 -3.11 -26.98
C SER A 65 3.39 -4.37 -26.11
N MET A 66 4.08 -4.35 -24.96
CA MET A 66 4.33 -5.54 -24.14
C MET A 66 3.65 -5.48 -22.77
N TYR A 67 3.33 -4.29 -22.25
CA TYR A 67 2.68 -4.17 -20.95
C TYR A 67 1.34 -4.92 -20.95
N ASN A 68 1.06 -5.68 -19.88
CA ASN A 68 -0.13 -6.51 -19.71
C ASN A 68 -0.30 -7.65 -20.76
N GLN A 69 0.72 -7.94 -21.57
CA GLN A 69 0.77 -9.13 -22.43
C GLN A 69 1.11 -10.40 -21.64
N SER A 70 1.03 -11.57 -22.29
CA SER A 70 1.47 -12.84 -21.70
C SER A 70 2.95 -12.82 -21.34
N CYS A 71 3.35 -13.55 -20.29
CA CYS A 71 4.75 -13.56 -19.83
C CYS A 71 5.79 -13.97 -20.89
N SER A 72 5.39 -14.72 -21.93
CA SER A 72 6.23 -15.01 -23.08
C SER A 72 6.66 -13.75 -23.86
N ALA A 73 5.87 -12.69 -23.84
CA ALA A 73 6.12 -11.45 -24.58
C ALA A 73 7.23 -10.59 -23.95
N CYS A 74 7.48 -10.72 -22.64
CA CYS A 74 8.54 -9.99 -21.93
C CYS A 74 9.69 -10.90 -21.49
N GLN A 75 9.75 -12.15 -21.97
CA GLN A 75 10.86 -13.04 -21.64
C GLN A 75 12.18 -12.46 -22.18
N GLY A 76 13.15 -12.23 -21.29
CA GLY A 76 14.44 -11.61 -21.64
C GLY A 76 14.37 -10.09 -21.86
N ASN A 77 13.22 -9.47 -21.63
CA ASN A 77 13.09 -8.01 -21.65
C ASN A 77 13.51 -7.44 -20.28
N ARG A 78 14.37 -6.42 -20.28
CA ARG A 78 14.77 -5.73 -19.05
C ARG A 78 13.77 -4.69 -18.54
N TYR A 79 12.89 -4.22 -19.42
CA TYR A 79 11.95 -3.14 -19.17
C TYR A 79 10.69 -3.62 -18.45
N GLN A 80 10.40 -4.91 -18.51
CA GLN A 80 9.20 -5.53 -17.94
C GLN A 80 9.53 -6.90 -17.37
N THR A 81 8.80 -7.31 -16.35
CA THR A 81 8.95 -8.63 -15.72
C THR A 81 7.63 -9.39 -15.73
N CYS A 82 7.71 -10.72 -15.70
CA CYS A 82 6.52 -11.56 -15.52
C CYS A 82 6.06 -11.49 -14.07
N SER A 83 4.84 -10.98 -13.85
CA SER A 83 4.20 -11.00 -12.53
C SER A 83 3.70 -12.42 -12.22
N SER A 84 4.20 -13.00 -11.13
CA SER A 84 3.74 -14.31 -10.65
C SER A 84 2.25 -14.31 -10.26
N THR A 85 1.72 -13.16 -9.83
CA THR A 85 0.32 -13.02 -9.41
C THR A 85 -0.64 -12.94 -10.59
N THR A 86 -0.27 -12.20 -11.65
CA THR A 86 -1.18 -11.93 -12.79
C THR A 86 -0.86 -12.77 -14.02
N ASN A 87 0.30 -13.45 -14.05
CA ASN A 87 0.86 -14.14 -15.22
C ASN A 87 0.95 -13.25 -16.47
N LYS A 88 1.26 -11.97 -16.25
CA LYS A 88 1.38 -10.95 -17.30
C LYS A 88 2.64 -10.12 -17.13
N CYS A 89 3.06 -9.49 -18.22
CA CYS A 89 4.16 -8.54 -18.23
C CYS A 89 3.76 -7.27 -17.47
N GLN A 90 4.50 -6.97 -16.40
CA GLN A 90 4.29 -5.84 -15.52
C GLN A 90 5.59 -5.04 -15.37
N CYS A 91 5.47 -3.87 -14.75
CA CYS A 91 6.63 -3.08 -14.42
C CYS A 91 7.57 -3.84 -13.46
N PRO A 92 8.90 -3.74 -13.64
CA PRO A 92 9.88 -4.29 -12.70
C PRO A 92 9.72 -3.73 -11.29
N GLY A 93 10.40 -4.34 -10.31
CA GLY A 93 10.45 -3.81 -8.95
C GLY A 93 10.88 -2.35 -8.91
N ASN A 94 10.37 -1.59 -7.94
CA ASN A 94 10.64 -0.17 -7.75
C ASN A 94 10.27 0.73 -8.96
N SER A 95 9.36 0.26 -9.82
CA SER A 95 8.79 1.04 -10.93
C SER A 95 7.27 0.87 -10.99
N TYR A 96 6.58 1.79 -11.65
CA TYR A 96 5.11 1.78 -11.75
C TYR A 96 4.65 2.12 -13.17
N TRP A 97 3.44 1.73 -13.55
CA TRP A 97 2.95 1.97 -14.90
C TRP A 97 2.27 3.34 -15.03
N ASN A 98 2.93 4.32 -15.63
CA ASN A 98 2.35 5.66 -15.78
C ASN A 98 1.34 5.81 -16.94
N GLY A 99 0.94 4.71 -17.58
CA GLY A 99 0.11 4.73 -18.80
C GLY A 99 0.89 4.57 -20.10
N SER A 100 2.21 4.73 -20.08
CA SER A 100 3.06 4.68 -21.29
C SER A 100 4.36 3.90 -21.12
N MET A 101 4.96 3.93 -19.92
CA MET A 101 6.21 3.27 -19.58
C MET A 101 6.25 2.93 -18.09
N CYS A 102 7.32 2.25 -17.66
CA CYS A 102 7.59 1.98 -16.25
C CYS A 102 8.71 2.89 -15.71
N PRO A 103 8.43 4.17 -15.38
CA PRO A 103 9.37 5.00 -14.65
C PRO A 103 9.63 4.45 -13.25
N LEU A 104 10.72 4.91 -12.63
CA LEU A 104 10.99 4.61 -11.23
C LEU A 104 9.89 5.16 -10.33
N GLN A 105 9.59 4.40 -9.27
CA GLN A 105 8.74 4.88 -8.20
C GLN A 105 9.38 6.07 -7.49
N LEU A 106 8.50 6.94 -7.01
CA LEU A 106 8.78 8.26 -6.49
C LEU A 106 9.13 8.24 -5.00
N PHE A 107 10.01 9.16 -4.60
CA PHE A 107 10.46 9.35 -3.22
C PHE A 107 9.55 10.29 -2.45
N GLU A 108 9.82 10.46 -1.15
CA GLU A 108 9.03 11.31 -0.26
C GLU A 108 8.92 12.74 -0.79
N ASN A 109 7.73 13.34 -0.67
CA ASN A 109 7.33 14.66 -1.15
C ASN A 109 7.30 14.85 -2.68
N ALA A 110 7.66 13.83 -3.46
CA ALA A 110 7.51 13.90 -4.91
C ALA A 110 6.02 13.89 -5.29
N ALA A 111 5.64 14.72 -6.26
CA ALA A 111 4.27 14.78 -6.77
C ALA A 111 3.92 13.48 -7.51
N CYS A 112 2.76 12.91 -7.22
CA CYS A 112 2.34 11.62 -7.72
C CYS A 112 0.88 11.66 -8.19
N SER A 113 0.55 10.85 -9.19
CA SER A 113 -0.78 10.84 -9.84
C SER A 113 -1.49 9.48 -9.75
N GLN A 114 -0.86 8.49 -9.11
CA GLN A 114 -1.33 7.10 -9.05
C GLN A 114 -0.91 6.45 -7.74
N ILE A 115 -1.70 5.48 -7.26
CA ILE A 115 -1.51 4.85 -5.95
C ILE A 115 -0.18 4.10 -5.80
N ASP A 116 0.29 3.48 -6.88
CA ASP A 116 1.49 2.67 -6.98
C ASP A 116 2.72 3.47 -7.41
N ALA A 117 2.58 4.79 -7.59
CA ALA A 117 3.65 5.65 -8.05
C ALA A 117 4.79 5.82 -7.03
N CYS A 118 4.56 5.58 -5.74
CA CYS A 118 5.54 5.83 -4.67
C CYS A 118 6.29 4.57 -4.26
N ARG A 119 7.52 4.74 -3.74
CA ARG A 119 8.41 3.67 -3.27
C ARG A 119 7.82 2.89 -2.09
N SER A 120 7.18 1.77 -2.40
CA SER A 120 6.52 0.92 -1.39
C SER A 120 7.49 0.26 -0.41
N ASP A 121 8.72 0.00 -0.86
CA ASP A 121 9.80 -0.53 -0.03
C ASP A 121 10.27 0.48 1.05
N LEU A 122 10.04 1.77 0.83
CA LEU A 122 10.26 2.85 1.80
C LEU A 122 8.98 3.20 2.58
N ASN A 123 7.96 2.34 2.50
CA ASN A 123 6.65 2.58 3.09
C ASN A 123 5.99 3.89 2.62
N LEU A 124 6.26 4.34 1.38
CA LEU A 124 5.64 5.54 0.81
C LEU A 124 4.38 5.19 0.02
N SER A 125 3.33 6.01 0.12
CA SER A 125 2.11 5.91 -0.68
C SER A 125 1.72 7.28 -1.22
N CYS A 126 1.08 7.29 -2.39
CA CYS A 126 0.67 8.54 -3.02
C CYS A 126 -0.58 9.12 -2.34
N VAL A 127 -0.45 10.28 -1.69
CA VAL A 127 -1.51 10.86 -0.86
C VAL A 127 -2.65 11.45 -1.67
N MET A 128 -3.88 11.05 -1.34
CA MET A 128 -5.08 11.67 -1.91
C MET A 128 -5.48 12.87 -1.08
N ASN A 129 -5.84 13.97 -1.73
CA ASN A 129 -6.49 15.09 -1.07
C ASN A 129 -7.98 14.79 -0.79
N SER A 130 -8.68 15.72 -0.14
CA SER A 130 -10.11 15.62 0.17
C SER A 130 -11.01 15.51 -1.08
N TYR A 131 -10.48 15.79 -2.27
CA TYR A 131 -11.17 15.70 -3.56
C TYR A 131 -10.92 14.36 -4.26
N GLY A 132 -10.16 13.44 -3.66
CA GLY A 132 -9.82 12.14 -4.24
C GLY A 132 -8.72 12.21 -5.29
N GLU A 133 -7.96 13.31 -5.35
CA GLU A 133 -6.84 13.46 -6.28
C GLU A 133 -5.53 13.10 -5.60
N PHE A 134 -4.70 12.35 -6.30
CA PHE A 134 -3.33 12.05 -5.90
C PHE A 134 -2.46 13.32 -5.92
N THR A 135 -1.64 13.50 -4.89
CA THR A 135 -0.86 14.72 -4.68
C THR A 135 0.63 14.42 -4.51
N GLN A 136 1.04 13.76 -3.42
CA GLN A 136 2.47 13.57 -3.10
C GLN A 136 2.76 12.25 -2.36
N CYS A 137 3.97 11.74 -2.50
CA CYS A 137 4.40 10.54 -1.79
C CYS A 137 4.73 10.85 -0.32
N LEU A 138 4.02 10.24 0.62
CA LEU A 138 4.31 10.34 2.06
C LEU A 138 4.37 8.96 2.70
N ILE A 139 4.97 8.87 3.89
CA ILE A 139 4.98 7.64 4.69
C ILE A 139 3.54 7.20 4.98
N ALA A 140 3.23 5.96 4.60
CA ALA A 140 1.99 5.30 4.94
C ALA A 140 1.99 5.02 6.44
N ALA A 141 1.12 5.69 7.18
CA ALA A 141 1.03 5.46 8.60
C ALA A 141 0.19 4.21 8.88
N THR A 142 0.73 3.36 9.73
CA THR A 142 -0.03 2.24 10.29
C THR A 142 -0.72 2.71 11.56
N THR A 143 -2.04 2.57 11.60
CA THR A 143 -2.84 2.77 12.80
C THR A 143 -3.41 1.42 13.25
N ILE A 144 -3.30 1.11 14.54
CA ILE A 144 -3.77 -0.15 15.12
C ILE A 144 -4.73 0.14 16.27
N TYR A 145 -5.91 -0.45 16.21
CA TYR A 145 -6.82 -0.64 17.33
C TYR A 145 -6.69 -2.07 17.83
N THR A 146 -6.54 -2.26 19.14
CA THR A 146 -6.58 -3.57 19.77
C THR A 146 -7.21 -3.43 21.15
N GLN A 147 -8.22 -4.24 21.44
CA GLN A 147 -8.93 -4.23 22.72
C GLN A 147 -9.45 -5.62 23.06
N ASN A 148 -9.56 -5.90 24.36
CA ASN A 148 -10.11 -7.14 24.89
C ASN A 148 -11.57 -6.92 25.30
N PHE A 149 -12.47 -7.71 24.75
CA PHE A 149 -13.89 -7.65 25.05
C PHE A 149 -14.28 -8.85 25.90
N ILE A 150 -15.07 -8.61 26.94
CA ILE A 150 -15.46 -9.64 27.91
C ILE A 150 -16.94 -9.96 27.72
N TYR A 151 -17.25 -11.25 27.68
CA TYR A 151 -18.62 -11.75 27.58
C TYR A 151 -19.52 -11.12 28.64
N ASN A 152 -20.70 -10.66 28.20
CA ASN A 152 -21.72 -10.05 29.05
C ASN A 152 -21.27 -8.77 29.80
N ILE A 153 -20.25 -8.08 29.30
CA ILE A 153 -19.81 -6.77 29.82
C ILE A 153 -19.95 -5.70 28.70
N PRO A 154 -20.60 -4.56 28.98
CA PRO A 154 -20.62 -3.43 28.05
C PRO A 154 -19.22 -2.85 27.81
N SER A 155 -18.95 -2.42 26.59
CA SER A 155 -17.59 -2.09 26.12
C SER A 155 -17.20 -0.61 26.30
N SER A 156 -17.37 -0.06 27.50
CA SER A 156 -17.17 1.38 27.76
C SER A 156 -15.71 1.83 27.58
N SER A 157 -14.74 1.06 28.12
CA SER A 157 -13.31 1.34 27.94
C SER A 157 -12.87 1.16 26.50
N GLU A 158 -13.38 0.13 25.83
CA GLU A 158 -13.04 -0.21 24.47
C GLU A 158 -13.61 0.82 23.48
N CYS A 159 -14.73 1.46 23.83
CA CYS A 159 -15.27 2.61 23.11
C CYS A 159 -14.37 3.85 23.21
N ILE A 160 -13.84 4.17 24.40
CA ILE A 160 -12.89 5.30 24.55
C ILE A 160 -11.63 5.06 23.70
N ALA A 161 -11.11 3.83 23.73
CA ALA A 161 -9.99 3.43 22.89
C ALA A 161 -10.34 3.49 21.40
N TRP A 162 -11.57 3.15 21.01
CA TRP A 162 -12.04 3.22 19.63
C TRP A 162 -12.10 4.67 19.12
N ASN A 163 -12.66 5.58 19.92
CA ASN A 163 -12.70 7.01 19.59
C ASN A 163 -11.29 7.60 19.48
N THR A 164 -10.36 7.16 20.34
CA THR A 164 -8.94 7.55 20.24
C THR A 164 -8.32 7.01 18.96
N PHE A 165 -8.58 5.75 18.61
CA PHE A 165 -8.14 5.18 17.34
C PHE A 165 -8.69 5.97 16.14
N GLN A 166 -9.99 6.27 16.12
CA GLN A 166 -10.62 7.05 15.04
C GLN A 166 -9.97 8.42 14.87
N SER A 167 -9.59 9.11 15.96
CA SER A 167 -8.95 10.42 15.88
C SER A 167 -7.50 10.39 15.37
N THR A 168 -6.83 9.23 15.42
CA THR A 168 -5.51 9.05 14.79
C THR A 168 -5.58 8.75 13.30
N LEU A 169 -6.78 8.45 12.78
CA LEU A 169 -7.01 8.37 11.35
C LEU A 169 -6.91 9.79 10.78
N THR A 170 -6.32 9.90 9.61
CA THR A 170 -6.32 11.15 8.85
C THR A 170 -6.87 10.89 7.45
N SER A 171 -7.30 11.96 6.77
CA SER A 171 -7.63 11.90 5.35
C SER A 171 -6.33 11.72 4.55
N ARG A 172 -5.91 10.47 4.41
CA ARG A 172 -4.72 10.01 3.68
C ARG A 172 -5.02 8.65 3.04
N PRO A 173 -4.22 8.17 2.09
CA PRO A 173 -4.40 6.84 1.54
C PRO A 173 -3.96 5.79 2.54
N TYR A 174 -4.68 4.70 2.48
CA TYR A 174 -4.37 3.48 3.15
C TYR A 174 -4.33 2.39 2.07
N ARG A 175 -3.29 1.57 2.09
CA ARG A 175 -3.07 0.39 1.24
C ARG A 175 -3.99 -0.76 1.62
N SER A 176 -4.20 -0.98 2.90
CA SER A 176 -4.96 -2.13 3.40
C SER A 176 -5.61 -1.87 4.75
N MET A 177 -6.69 -2.57 5.00
CA MET A 177 -7.26 -2.69 6.34
C MET A 177 -7.48 -4.16 6.67
N THR A 178 -7.10 -4.56 7.87
CA THR A 178 -7.30 -5.92 8.38
C THR A 178 -8.15 -5.89 9.64
N ILE A 179 -9.17 -6.75 9.69
CA ILE A 179 -9.93 -7.06 10.92
C ILE A 179 -9.59 -8.49 11.32
N LYS A 180 -9.11 -8.69 12.56
CA LYS A 180 -8.75 -10.00 13.10
C LYS A 180 -8.95 -10.05 14.62
N GLY A 181 -8.71 -11.20 15.24
CA GLY A 181 -8.85 -11.32 16.69
C GLY A 181 -8.36 -12.64 17.27
N SER A 182 -8.60 -12.86 18.56
CA SER A 182 -8.21 -14.13 19.20
C SER A 182 -9.00 -15.33 18.69
N ASN A 183 -10.23 -15.12 18.19
CA ASN A 183 -11.07 -16.18 17.61
C ASN A 183 -10.70 -16.51 16.16
N ASP A 184 -10.02 -15.59 15.47
CA ASP A 184 -9.46 -15.80 14.13
C ASP A 184 -8.20 -14.93 13.98
N PRO A 185 -7.01 -15.50 14.28
CA PRO A 185 -5.75 -14.76 14.20
C PRO A 185 -5.34 -14.38 12.77
N THR A 186 -5.86 -15.06 11.75
CA THR A 186 -5.63 -14.73 10.35
C THR A 186 -6.46 -13.52 9.96
N GLY A 187 -7.76 -13.56 10.27
CA GLY A 187 -8.70 -12.49 9.98
C GLY A 187 -8.92 -12.26 8.49
N ILE A 188 -9.40 -11.07 8.16
CA ILE A 188 -9.75 -10.66 6.80
C ILE A 188 -9.10 -9.33 6.45
N THR A 189 -8.64 -9.20 5.20
CA THR A 189 -7.96 -8.00 4.72
C THR A 189 -8.65 -7.42 3.50
N LEU A 190 -8.97 -6.13 3.57
CA LEU A 190 -9.37 -5.29 2.45
C LEU A 190 -8.12 -4.65 1.84
N THR A 191 -7.87 -4.88 0.56
CA THR A 191 -6.66 -4.41 -0.15
C THR A 191 -6.95 -3.36 -1.23
N ASN A 192 -8.22 -3.00 -1.46
CA ASN A 192 -8.58 -1.95 -2.42
C ASN A 192 -8.37 -0.58 -1.76
N PRO A 193 -7.35 0.21 -2.17
CA PRO A 193 -6.97 1.43 -1.46
C PRO A 193 -8.07 2.50 -1.45
N ARG A 194 -8.93 2.52 -2.48
CA ARG A 194 -10.08 3.43 -2.53
C ARG A 194 -11.12 3.07 -1.47
N TYR A 195 -11.38 1.78 -1.26
CA TYR A 195 -12.32 1.32 -0.25
C TYR A 195 -11.76 1.50 1.17
N VAL A 196 -10.47 1.22 1.37
CA VAL A 196 -9.83 1.45 2.67
C VAL A 196 -9.84 2.93 3.03
N ALA A 197 -9.49 3.82 2.10
CA ALA A 197 -9.56 5.27 2.32
C ALA A 197 -10.98 5.74 2.63
N GLY A 198 -11.99 5.21 1.92
CA GLY A 198 -13.39 5.51 2.20
C GLY A 198 -13.83 5.11 3.61
N ILE A 199 -13.45 3.90 4.04
CA ILE A 199 -13.72 3.39 5.39
C ILE A 199 -13.01 4.21 6.46
N ALA A 200 -11.71 4.50 6.28
CA ALA A 200 -10.95 5.28 7.25
C ALA A 200 -11.49 6.70 7.40
N ASN A 201 -11.88 7.34 6.28
CA ASN A 201 -12.50 8.66 6.31
C ASN A 201 -13.89 8.61 6.98
N ALA A 202 -14.68 7.57 6.72
CA ALA A 202 -15.98 7.38 7.35
C ALA A 202 -15.88 7.21 8.87
N LEU A 203 -14.90 6.42 9.33
CA LEU A 203 -14.59 6.24 10.74
C LEU A 203 -14.06 7.52 11.40
N LEU A 204 -13.22 8.29 10.70
CA LEU A 204 -12.71 9.57 11.19
C LEU A 204 -13.82 10.61 11.37
N THR A 205 -14.71 10.70 10.37
CA THR A 205 -15.72 11.77 10.28
C THR A 205 -17.07 11.39 10.84
N ASN A 206 -17.21 10.17 11.36
CA ASN A 206 -18.49 9.61 11.78
C ASN A 206 -19.55 9.75 10.67
N ALA A 207 -19.21 9.23 9.49
CA ALA A 207 -20.07 9.21 8.30
C ALA A 207 -20.36 7.76 7.87
N THR A 208 -21.43 7.58 7.09
CA THR A 208 -21.76 6.27 6.50
C THR A 208 -20.94 6.03 5.24
N TYR A 209 -20.47 4.81 5.03
CA TYR A 209 -19.76 4.39 3.82
C TYR A 209 -20.08 2.95 3.46
N GLY A 210 -20.21 2.69 2.16
CA GLY A 210 -20.56 1.37 1.63
C GLY A 210 -22.08 1.16 1.49
N PRO A 211 -22.52 -0.08 1.25
CA PRO A 211 -21.70 -1.29 1.22
C PRO A 211 -20.78 -1.37 -0.02
N VAL A 212 -19.55 -1.86 0.14
CA VAL A 212 -18.61 -2.16 -0.96
C VAL A 212 -18.14 -3.62 -0.91
N SER A 213 -18.23 -4.34 -2.02
CA SER A 213 -17.83 -5.74 -2.10
C SER A 213 -16.34 -5.86 -2.45
N SER A 214 -15.57 -6.59 -1.64
CA SER A 214 -14.16 -6.85 -1.91
C SER A 214 -13.66 -8.07 -1.12
N ASN A 215 -12.84 -8.89 -1.76
CA ASN A 215 -12.24 -10.12 -1.19
C ASN A 215 -13.26 -11.10 -0.57
N GLY A 216 -14.47 -11.16 -1.13
CA GLY A 216 -15.54 -12.04 -0.66
C GLY A 216 -16.38 -11.48 0.51
N TYR A 217 -16.10 -10.26 0.95
CA TYR A 217 -16.81 -9.59 2.05
C TYR A 217 -17.53 -8.34 1.57
N LEU A 218 -18.54 -7.90 2.34
CA LEU A 218 -19.31 -6.69 2.07
C LEU A 218 -19.03 -5.67 3.18
N TRP A 219 -18.19 -4.69 2.87
CA TRP A 219 -17.67 -3.73 3.85
C TRP A 219 -18.58 -2.52 3.96
N VAL A 220 -18.95 -2.16 5.18
CA VAL A 220 -19.81 -1.03 5.48
C VAL A 220 -19.38 -0.37 6.80
N VAL A 221 -19.48 0.96 6.84
CA VAL A 221 -19.37 1.77 8.05
C VAL A 221 -20.69 2.51 8.23
N GLY A 222 -21.26 2.48 9.43
CA GLY A 222 -22.52 3.17 9.71
C GLY A 222 -22.84 3.32 11.19
N PRO A 223 -23.86 4.10 11.55
CA PRO A 223 -24.19 4.39 12.93
C PRO A 223 -24.74 3.15 13.66
N CYS A 224 -24.28 2.91 14.89
CA CYS A 224 -24.83 1.89 15.78
C CYS A 224 -24.62 2.27 17.26
N GLY A 225 -25.73 2.49 17.98
CA GLY A 225 -25.69 2.98 19.35
C GLY A 225 -25.10 4.39 19.43
N TYR A 226 -24.04 4.56 20.22
CA TYR A 226 -23.38 5.86 20.45
C TYR A 226 -22.19 6.12 19.53
N GLY A 227 -21.92 5.25 18.55
CA GLY A 227 -20.80 5.43 17.63
C GLY A 227 -21.03 4.78 16.27
N TYR A 228 -19.93 4.54 15.56
CA TYR A 228 -19.94 3.94 14.23
C TYR A 228 -19.40 2.50 14.28
N GLU A 229 -20.12 1.61 13.62
CA GLU A 229 -19.78 0.20 13.40
C GLU A 229 -18.93 0.07 12.14
N LEU A 230 -17.91 -0.79 12.20
CA LEU A 230 -17.22 -1.33 11.04
C LEU A 230 -17.65 -2.79 10.85
N SER A 231 -18.28 -3.09 9.71
CA SER A 231 -18.83 -4.42 9.41
C SER A 231 -18.33 -4.91 8.06
N ALA A 232 -17.98 -6.20 7.99
CA ALA A 232 -17.65 -6.90 6.76
C ALA A 232 -18.76 -7.87 6.32
N THR A 233 -19.98 -7.67 6.83
CA THR A 233 -21.16 -8.52 6.54
C THR A 233 -22.20 -7.85 5.63
N GLY A 234 -22.10 -6.53 5.44
CA GLY A 234 -23.01 -5.74 4.60
C GLY A 234 -24.12 -5.02 5.33
N ASP A 235 -24.44 -5.47 6.54
CA ASP A 235 -25.42 -4.82 7.42
C ASP A 235 -24.73 -3.97 8.49
N VAL A 236 -25.47 -2.98 9.00
CA VAL A 236 -25.06 -2.10 10.10
C VAL A 236 -26.01 -2.30 11.27
N CYS A 237 -25.46 -2.44 12.48
CA CYS A 237 -26.21 -2.56 13.73
C CYS A 237 -27.13 -3.79 13.84
N GLY A 238 -26.87 -4.81 13.01
CA GLY A 238 -27.56 -6.10 13.04
C GLY A 238 -26.82 -7.14 13.87
N CYS A 239 -27.49 -8.24 14.18
CA CYS A 239 -26.84 -9.45 14.72
C CYS A 239 -26.62 -10.43 13.57
N SER A 240 -25.36 -10.74 13.28
CA SER A 240 -24.97 -11.69 12.25
C SER A 240 -23.77 -12.53 12.71
N LEU A 241 -23.36 -13.48 11.87
CA LEU A 241 -22.06 -14.13 11.99
C LEU A 241 -21.07 -13.40 11.08
N GLY A 242 -19.89 -13.06 11.58
CA GLY A 242 -18.85 -12.47 10.73
C GLY A 242 -17.84 -11.61 11.48
N TYR A 243 -17.36 -10.57 10.80
CA TYR A 243 -16.35 -9.64 11.30
C TYR A 243 -17.00 -8.26 11.46
N ILE A 244 -17.36 -7.94 12.71
CA ILE A 244 -18.00 -6.68 13.08
C ILE A 244 -17.29 -6.10 14.30
N VAL A 245 -17.00 -4.81 14.27
CA VAL A 245 -16.41 -4.06 15.38
C VAL A 245 -17.29 -2.84 15.66
N ARG A 246 -17.95 -2.82 16.83
CA ARG A 246 -18.82 -1.72 17.28
C ARG A 246 -18.67 -1.42 18.77
N PRO A 247 -17.48 -0.94 19.19
CA PRO A 247 -17.16 -0.81 20.62
C PRO A 247 -18.06 0.21 21.33
N CYS A 248 -18.65 1.16 20.60
CA CYS A 248 -19.49 2.23 21.13
C CYS A 248 -21.01 1.95 21.04
N ILE A 249 -21.43 0.69 20.88
CA ILE A 249 -22.86 0.34 20.78
C ILE A 249 -23.66 0.63 22.08
N GLY A 250 -22.99 0.68 23.24
CA GLY A 250 -23.62 0.99 24.53
C GLY A 250 -24.28 -0.21 25.23
N ASN A 251 -24.05 -1.43 24.76
CA ASN A 251 -24.51 -2.68 25.36
C ASN A 251 -23.48 -3.80 25.14
N VAL A 252 -23.86 -5.05 25.44
CA VAL A 252 -22.97 -6.23 25.37
C VAL A 252 -22.76 -6.79 23.95
N ASN A 253 -23.40 -6.23 22.93
CA ASN A 253 -23.31 -6.69 21.54
C ASN A 253 -22.23 -5.92 20.77
N TRP A 254 -21.01 -5.85 21.29
CA TRP A 254 -19.91 -5.03 20.77
C TRP A 254 -19.29 -5.51 19.45
N GLY A 255 -19.81 -6.59 18.86
CA GLY A 255 -19.33 -7.19 17.62
C GLY A 255 -18.75 -8.58 17.86
N GLY A 256 -17.91 -9.03 16.93
CA GLY A 256 -17.30 -10.35 16.96
C GLY A 256 -16.42 -10.59 15.74
N ILE A 257 -15.44 -11.48 15.89
CA ILE A 257 -14.52 -11.89 14.83
C ILE A 257 -14.81 -13.35 14.49
N ASN A 258 -15.21 -13.58 13.23
CA ASN A 258 -15.51 -14.91 12.68
C ASN A 258 -16.49 -15.73 13.53
N GLY A 259 -17.58 -15.11 14.00
CA GLY A 259 -18.55 -15.76 14.86
C GLY A 259 -19.72 -14.85 15.22
N ASN A 260 -20.43 -15.19 16.30
CA ASN A 260 -21.53 -14.38 16.83
C ASN A 260 -21.07 -12.94 17.09
N THR A 261 -21.86 -11.97 16.62
CA THR A 261 -21.62 -10.53 16.83
C THR A 261 -22.52 -9.91 17.90
N CYS A 262 -23.50 -10.68 18.39
CA CYS A 262 -24.35 -10.38 19.52
C CYS A 262 -24.23 -11.52 20.55
N GLY A 263 -24.10 -11.17 21.83
CA GLY A 263 -23.77 -12.15 22.87
C GLY A 263 -22.44 -12.89 22.59
N ALA A 264 -21.48 -12.20 21.96
CA ALA A 264 -20.21 -12.78 21.56
C ALA A 264 -19.38 -13.23 22.77
N SER A 265 -18.66 -14.35 22.64
CA SER A 265 -17.72 -14.81 23.67
C SER A 265 -16.59 -13.81 23.87
N SER A 266 -15.96 -13.82 25.05
CA SER A 266 -14.79 -12.98 25.31
C SER A 266 -13.73 -13.19 24.24
N GLN A 267 -13.20 -12.10 23.67
CA GLN A 267 -12.19 -12.14 22.63
C GLN A 267 -11.42 -10.83 22.54
N THR A 268 -10.21 -10.88 22.00
CA THR A 268 -9.48 -9.69 21.58
C THR A 268 -9.83 -9.38 20.13
N MET A 269 -10.20 -8.13 19.84
CA MET A 269 -10.45 -7.66 18.47
C MET A 269 -9.40 -6.64 18.06
N ILE A 270 -8.92 -6.75 16.82
CA ILE A 270 -7.83 -5.96 16.26
C ILE A 270 -8.26 -5.40 14.91
N VAL A 271 -8.09 -4.09 14.72
CA VAL A 271 -8.23 -3.40 13.44
C VAL A 271 -6.90 -2.74 13.09
N ILE A 272 -6.35 -3.06 11.92
CA ILE A 272 -5.10 -2.50 11.42
C ILE A 272 -5.44 -1.75 10.13
N ILE A 273 -5.08 -0.48 10.03
CA ILE A 273 -5.20 0.30 8.78
C ILE A 273 -3.80 0.83 8.42
N GLN A 274 -3.33 0.56 7.21
CA GLN A 274 -2.00 0.91 6.68
C GLN A 274 -2.14 1.44 5.28
#